data_AF-A0AA41VQU7-F1
#
_entry.id   AF-A0AA41VQU7-F1
#
_cell.length_a   1.000
_cell.length_b   1.000
_cell.length_c   1.000
_cell.angle_alpha   90.00
_cell.angle_beta   90.00
_cell.angle_gamma   90.00
#
_symmetry.space_group_name_H-M   'P 1'
#
loop_
_entity.id
_entity.type
_entity.pdbx_description
1 polymer ?
#
loop_
_entity_poly.entity_id
_entity_poly.type
_entity_poly.pdbx_seq_one_letter_code
_entity_poly.pdbx_strand_id
1 'polypeptide(L)'
;MANEVKVEDLPKAIVRRLVKEKLSESSDADLQIHKEAILAFGESARIFIHYLSATANDVCKESKRQTINAEDVFKALEEIEFQEFIEPLKASLD
;
A
#
# COMPACT_ATOMS: atom_id res chain seq x y z
N MET A 1 5.80 22.53 -19.80
CA MET A 1 5.26 22.77 -18.44
C MET A 1 4.92 21.40 -17.88
N ALA A 2 5.75 20.88 -16.98
CA ALA A 2 5.41 19.65 -16.26
C ALA A 2 4.25 20.01 -15.32
N ASN A 3 3.12 19.34 -15.48
CA ASN A 3 2.01 19.46 -14.56
C ASN A 3 2.53 18.89 -13.23
N GLU A 4 2.73 19.76 -12.23
CA GLU A 4 3.13 19.33 -10.90
C GLU A 4 1.94 18.56 -10.33
N VAL A 5 1.97 17.24 -10.48
CA VAL A 5 0.96 16.36 -9.91
C VAL A 5 1.06 16.56 -8.41
N LYS A 6 0.08 17.26 -7.83
CA LYS A 6 -0.09 17.33 -6.38
C LYS A 6 -0.25 15.90 -5.90
N VAL A 7 0.81 15.36 -5.32
CA VAL A 7 0.79 14.10 -4.62
C VAL A 7 -0.12 14.31 -3.42
N GLU A 8 -1.30 13.68 -3.44
CA GLU A 8 -2.19 13.71 -2.27
C GLU A 8 -1.56 12.88 -1.16
N ASP A 9 -1.14 13.55 -0.09
CA ASP A 9 -0.64 12.89 1.10
C ASP A 9 -1.77 12.09 1.77
N LEU A 10 -1.44 10.88 2.23
CA LEU A 10 -2.34 10.11 3.07
C LEU A 10 -2.66 10.90 4.36
N PRO A 11 -3.93 10.95 4.80
CA PRO A 11 -4.28 11.67 6.02
C PRO A 11 -3.50 11.17 7.23
N LYS A 12 -2.65 12.03 7.82
CA LYS A 12 -1.78 11.67 8.96
C LYS A 12 -2.54 11.08 10.14
N ALA A 13 -3.78 11.51 10.36
CA ALA A 13 -4.64 10.97 11.42
C ALA A 13 -4.97 9.49 11.20
N ILE A 14 -5.21 9.08 9.94
CA ILE A 14 -5.51 7.69 9.58
C ILE A 14 -4.26 6.83 9.74
N VAL A 15 -3.12 7.28 9.20
CA VAL A 15 -1.83 6.58 9.34
C VAL A 15 -1.50 6.37 10.81
N ARG A 16 -1.61 7.42 11.63
CA ARG A 16 -1.37 7.33 13.08
C ARG A 16 -2.28 6.33 13.77
N ARG A 17 -3.58 6.34 13.45
CA ARG A 17 -4.54 5.40 14.03
C ARG A 17 -4.16 3.95 13.72
N LEU A 18 -3.86 3.67 12.45
CA LEU A 18 -3.52 2.31 12.00
C LEU A 18 -2.23 1.79 12.67
N VAL A 19 -1.18 2.63 12.74
CA VAL A 19 0.06 2.25 13.42
C VAL A 19 -0.18 2.00 14.91
N LYS A 20 -0.95 2.85 15.60
CA LYS A 20 -1.25 2.66 17.02
C LYS A 20 -2.04 1.38 17.28
N GLU A 21 -3.04 1.10 16.45
CA GLU A 21 -3.86 -0.12 16.53
C GLU A 21 -3.00 -1.39 16.41
N LYS A 22 -2.12 -1.44 15.40
CA LYS A 22 -1.21 -2.59 15.23
C LYS A 22 -0.17 -2.72 16.34
N LEU A 23 0.28 -1.61 16.92
CA LEU A 23 1.17 -1.67 18.08
C LEU A 23 0.45 -2.22 19.32
N SER A 24 -0.79 -1.81 19.56
CA SER A 24 -1.59 -2.32 20.70
C SER A 24 -1.94 -3.81 20.59
N GLU A 25 -1.99 -4.38 19.38
CA GLU A 25 -2.13 -5.83 19.19
C GLU A 25 -0.88 -6.61 19.66
N SER A 26 0.28 -5.96 19.64
CA SER A 26 1.57 -6.59 19.96
C SER A 26 2.08 -6.32 21.38
N SER A 27 1.49 -5.35 22.08
CA SER A 27 1.91 -4.91 23.41
C SER A 27 0.77 -4.21 24.15
N ASP A 28 0.56 -4.57 25.42
CA ASP A 28 -0.40 -3.90 26.31
C ASP A 28 0.08 -2.51 26.79
N ALA A 29 1.29 -2.07 26.39
CA ALA A 29 1.83 -0.77 26.77
C ALA A 29 1.33 0.35 25.84
N ASP A 30 0.92 1.49 26.41
CA ASP A 30 0.58 2.69 25.64
C ASP A 30 1.87 3.34 25.08
N LEU A 31 2.25 2.92 23.87
CA LEU A 31 3.45 3.40 23.19
C LEU A 31 3.21 4.77 22.53
N GLN A 32 4.13 5.70 22.79
CA GLN A 32 4.14 6.99 22.10
C GLN A 32 4.78 6.85 20.72
N ILE A 33 4.09 7.33 19.68
CA ILE A 33 4.59 7.31 18.30
C ILE A 33 5.09 8.70 17.91
N HIS A 34 6.38 8.79 17.57
CA HIS A 34 7.02 10.01 17.09
C HIS A 34 6.42 10.49 15.76
N LYS A 35 6.35 11.81 15.58
CA LYS A 35 5.80 12.43 14.37
C LYS A 35 6.56 12.00 13.10
N GLU A 36 7.88 11.88 13.18
CA GLU A 36 8.72 11.43 12.06
C GLU A 36 8.43 9.99 11.64
N ALA A 37 8.08 9.11 12.60
CA ALA A 37 7.66 7.75 12.26
C ALA A 37 6.35 7.76 11.47
N ILE A 38 5.38 8.61 11.84
CA ILE A 38 4.13 8.76 11.10
C ILE A 38 4.37 9.30 9.68
N LEU A 39 5.32 10.22 9.52
CA LEU A 39 5.71 10.71 8.19
C LEU A 39 6.35 9.58 7.37
N ALA A 40 7.26 8.81 7.96
CA ALA A 40 7.89 7.68 7.30
C ALA A 40 6.85 6.63 6.84
N PHE A 41 5.89 6.25 7.68
CA PHE A 41 4.82 5.33 7.28
C PHE A 41 3.95 5.91 6.16
N GLY A 42 3.66 7.20 6.17
CA GLY A 42 2.92 7.87 5.08
C GLY A 42 3.66 7.79 3.75
N GLU A 43 4.96 8.11 3.74
CA GLU A 43 5.79 8.03 2.53
C GLU A 43 5.99 6.57 2.07
N SER A 44 6.23 5.63 2.99
CA SER A 44 6.36 4.22 2.67
C SER A 44 5.08 3.66 2.06
N ALA A 45 3.91 3.99 2.60
CA ALA A 45 2.62 3.57 2.04
C ALA A 45 2.41 4.16 0.64
N ARG A 46 2.79 5.41 0.42
CA ARG A 46 2.73 6.04 -0.91
C ARG A 46 3.64 5.34 -1.92
N ILE A 47 4.89 5.08 -1.54
CA ILE A 47 5.85 4.36 -2.37
C ILE A 47 5.33 2.95 -2.69
N PHE A 48 4.75 2.26 -1.69
CA PHE A 48 4.14 0.95 -1.89
C PHE A 48 3.00 0.98 -2.90
N ILE A 49 2.07 1.94 -2.81
CA ILE A 49 0.98 2.11 -3.79
C ILE A 49 1.54 2.31 -5.20
N HIS A 50 2.54 3.18 -5.36
CA HIS A 50 3.17 3.42 -6.66
C HIS A 50 3.87 2.18 -7.20
N TYR A 51 4.62 1.48 -6.35
CA TYR A 51 5.38 0.30 -6.74
C TYR A 51 4.44 -0.83 -7.16
N LEU A 52 3.44 -1.16 -6.34
CA LEU A 52 2.43 -2.17 -6.66
C LEU A 52 1.66 -1.81 -7.94
N SER A 53 1.27 -0.55 -8.10
CA SER A 53 0.57 -0.08 -9.30
C SER A 53 1.43 -0.19 -10.56
N ALA A 54 2.73 0.12 -10.46
CA ALA A 54 3.66 0.01 -11.57
C ALA A 54 3.85 -1.46 -11.98
N THR A 55 4.08 -2.36 -11.02
CA THR A 55 4.22 -3.79 -11.28
C THR A 55 2.94 -4.39 -11.88
N ALA A 56 1.76 -4.07 -11.32
CA ALA A 56 0.49 -4.54 -11.87
C ALA A 56 0.24 -4.01 -13.30
N ASN A 57 0.66 -2.78 -13.59
CA ASN A 57 0.60 -2.21 -14.93
C ASN A 57 1.53 -2.92 -15.91
N ASP A 58 2.71 -3.35 -15.47
CA ASP A 58 3.64 -4.11 -16.31
C ASP A 58 3.07 -5.51 -16.61
N VAL A 59 2.53 -6.23 -15.62
CA VAL A 59 1.80 -7.50 -15.80
C VAL A 59 0.62 -7.36 -16.79
N CYS A 60 -0.15 -6.27 -16.66
CA CYS A 60 -1.26 -5.95 -17.56
C CYS A 60 -0.78 -5.76 -19.01
N LYS A 61 0.33 -5.02 -19.20
CA LYS A 61 0.91 -4.76 -20.52
C LYS A 61 1.52 -6.00 -21.17
N GLU A 62 2.19 -6.85 -20.38
CA GLU A 62 2.68 -8.16 -20.85
C GLU A 62 1.53 -9.04 -21.36
N SER A 63 0.37 -8.94 -20.70
CA SER A 63 -0.88 -9.56 -21.15
C SER A 63 -1.56 -8.84 -22.33
N LYS A 64 -0.91 -7.84 -22.95
CA LYS A 64 -1.43 -7.00 -24.05
C LYS A 64 -2.75 -6.27 -23.72
N ARG A 65 -3.02 -5.99 -22.44
CA ARG A 65 -4.19 -5.23 -21.97
C ARG A 65 -3.80 -3.79 -21.64
N GLN A 66 -4.80 -2.90 -21.65
CA GLN A 66 -4.65 -1.49 -21.27
C GLN A 66 -5.41 -1.14 -19.99
N THR A 67 -6.05 -2.12 -19.36
CA THR A 67 -6.84 -1.95 -18.14
C THR A 67 -6.41 -3.00 -17.14
N ILE A 68 -5.88 -2.51 -16.02
CA ILE A 68 -5.47 -3.33 -14.87
C ILE A 68 -6.73 -3.94 -14.25
N ASN A 69 -6.69 -5.25 -13.99
CA ASN A 69 -7.74 -5.97 -13.26
C ASN A 69 -7.19 -6.54 -11.94
N ALA A 70 -8.03 -7.21 -11.16
CA ALA A 70 -7.63 -7.79 -9.87
C ALA A 70 -6.51 -8.84 -10.00
N GLU A 71 -6.54 -9.64 -11.07
CA GLU A 71 -5.53 -10.68 -11.32
C GLU A 71 -4.14 -10.10 -11.54
N ASP A 72 -4.03 -8.95 -12.20
CA ASP A 72 -2.76 -8.22 -12.34
C ASP A 72 -2.18 -7.80 -10.99
N VAL A 73 -3.06 -7.36 -10.08
CA VAL A 73 -2.66 -6.94 -8.73
C VAL A 73 -2.21 -8.14 -7.91
N PHE A 74 -2.89 -9.29 -8.01
CA PHE A 74 -2.47 -10.52 -7.33
C PHE A 74 -1.11 -11.01 -7.81
N LYS A 75 -0.88 -11.07 -9.12
CA LYS A 75 0.43 -11.43 -9.69
C LYS A 75 1.51 -10.44 -9.29
N ALA A 76 1.21 -9.15 -9.32
CA ALA A 76 2.14 -8.13 -8.86
C ALA A 76 2.53 -8.35 -7.40
N LEU A 77 1.59 -8.69 -6.51
CA LEU A 77 1.88 -9.04 -5.11
C LEU A 77 2.81 -10.25 -4.98
N GLU A 78 2.70 -11.26 -5.84
CA GLU A 78 3.66 -12.37 -5.89
C GLU A 78 5.05 -11.88 -6.30
N GLU A 79 5.15 -11.07 -7.36
CA GLU A 79 6.42 -10.55 -7.89
C GLU A 79 7.14 -9.62 -6.91
N ILE A 80 6.40 -8.82 -6.13
CA ILE A 80 6.98 -7.93 -5.12
C ILE A 80 7.16 -8.62 -3.75
N GLU A 81 6.99 -9.94 -3.69
CA GLU A 81 7.20 -10.78 -2.49
C GLU A 81 6.22 -10.51 -1.33
N PHE A 82 4.99 -10.08 -1.63
CA PHE A 82 3.89 -9.86 -0.67
C PHE A 82 2.72 -10.84 -0.88
N GLN A 83 3.03 -12.08 -1.26
CA GLN A 83 2.06 -13.14 -1.56
C GLN A 83 1.11 -13.47 -0.38
N GLU A 84 1.52 -13.21 0.85
CA GLU A 84 0.70 -13.37 2.06
C GLU A 84 -0.54 -12.46 2.08
N PHE A 85 -0.56 -11.39 1.28
CA PHE A 85 -1.70 -10.48 1.18
C PHE A 85 -2.77 -10.96 0.19
N ILE A 86 -2.47 -11.95 -0.65
CA ILE A 86 -3.36 -12.38 -1.74
C ILE A 86 -4.66 -12.97 -1.18
N GLU A 87 -4.56 -13.94 -0.26
CA GLU A 87 -5.73 -14.61 0.29
C GLU A 87 -6.65 -13.66 1.09
N PRO A 88 -6.13 -12.81 2.00
CA PRO A 88 -6.94 -11.77 2.65
C PRO A 88 -7.59 -10.79 1.66
N LEU A 89 -6.89 -10.44 0.57
CA LEU A 89 -7.39 -9.49 -0.42
C LEU A 89 -8.50 -10.12 -1.28
N LYS A 90 -8.37 -11.39 -1.69
CA LYS A 90 -9.44 -12.13 -2.38
C LYS A 90 -10.70 -12.21 -1.53
N ALA A 91 -10.56 -12.55 -0.25
CA ALA A 91 -11.70 -12.62 0.68
C ALA A 91 -12.39 -11.25 0.89
N SER A 92 -11.71 -10.14 0.60
CA SER A 92 -12.28 -8.79 0.70
C SER A 92 -12.95 -8.31 -0.60
N LEU A 93 -12.82 -9.06 -1.70
CA LEU A 93 -13.42 -8.75 -3.01
C LEU A 93 -14.73 -9.51 -3.28
N ASP A 94 -15.01 -10.55 -2.50
CA ASP A 94 -16.27 -11.30 -2.47
C ASP A 94 -17.38 -10.54 -1.73
#